data_AF-A0A2T1LS01-F1
#
_entry.id   AF-A0A2T1LS01-F1
#
_cell.length_a   1.000
_cell.length_b   1.000
_cell.length_c   1.000
_cell.angle_alpha   90.00
_cell.angle_beta   90.00
_cell.angle_gamma   90.00
#
_symmetry.space_group_name_H-M   'P 1'
#
loop_
_entity.id
_entity.type
_entity.pdbx_description
1 polymer ?
#
loop_
_entity_poly.entity_id
_entity_poly.type
_entity_poly.pdbx_seq_one_letter_code
_entity_poly.pdbx_strand_id
1 'polypeptide(L)' 'MNNSLYDMNNAELRQYLSENRNDETAFSQALEVLLSRKKDGFKYPAPQSMTYEEVEAIFKFKLNEDN' A
#
# COMPACT_ATOMS: atom_id res chain seq x y z
N MET A 1 24.08 -1.41 1.57
CA MET A 1 22.76 -1.25 0.94
C MET A 1 21.78 -0.98 2.07
N ASN A 2 21.23 0.24 2.12
CA ASN A 2 20.47 0.74 3.28
C ASN A 2 19.04 0.16 3.26
N ASN A 3 18.86 -0.95 3.97
CA ASN A 3 17.58 -1.66 4.10
C ASN A 3 16.53 -0.92 4.96
N SER A 4 16.86 0.24 5.54
CA SER A 4 15.99 0.90 6.53
C SER A 4 14.63 1.35 5.99
N LEU A 5 14.56 1.89 4.75
CA LEU A 5 13.32 2.47 4.22
C LEU A 5 12.28 1.41 3.79
N TYR A 6 12.75 0.27 3.28
CA TYR A 6 11.88 -0.80 2.80
C TYR A 6 11.25 -1.62 3.94
N ASP A 7 11.87 -1.60 5.12
CA ASP A 7 11.38 -2.29 6.33
C ASP A 7 10.40 -1.42 7.16
N MET A 8 10.44 -0.09 7.01
CA MET A 8 9.54 0.83 7.74
C MET A 8 8.07 0.62 7.38
N ASN A 9 7.16 0.68 8.34
CA ASN A 9 5.72 0.66 8.05
C ASN A 9 5.24 1.99 7.41
N ASN A 10 3.99 2.03 6.93
CA ASN A 10 3.47 3.22 6.25
C ASN A 10 3.36 4.47 7.14
N ALA A 11 3.23 4.31 8.47
CA ALA A 11 3.24 5.42 9.41
C ALA A 11 4.66 5.95 9.62
N GLU A 12 5.64 5.05 9.76
CA GLU A 12 7.06 5.37 9.88
C GLU A 12 7.59 6.06 8.61
N LEU A 13 7.21 5.60 7.42
CA LEU A 13 7.55 6.27 6.16
C LEU A 13 6.97 7.70 6.07
N ARG A 14 5.74 7.91 6.55
CA ARG A 14 5.12 9.25 6.60
C ARG A 14 5.81 10.16 7.60
N GLN A 15 6.23 9.62 8.73
CA GLN A 15 7.00 10.36 9.72
C GLN A 15 8.39 10.71 9.17
N TYR A 16 9.09 9.76 8.54
CA TYR A 16 10.37 9.97 7.87
C TYR A 16 10.29 11.04 6.78
N LEU A 17 9.24 11.04 5.96
CA LEU A 17 8.97 12.10 4.98
C LEU A 17 8.75 13.48 5.61
N SER A 18 8.16 13.53 6.81
CA SER A 18 7.95 14.79 7.53
C SER A 18 9.23 15.33 8.14
N GLU A 19 10.10 14.45 8.64
CA GLU A 19 11.39 14.80 9.25
C GLU A 19 12.43 15.21 8.19
N ASN A 20 12.39 14.60 7.01
CA ASN A 20 13.37 14.82 5.92
C ASN A 20 12.83 15.72 4.80
N ARG A 21 11.91 16.65 5.09
CA ARG A 21 11.34 17.55 4.06
C ARG A 21 12.35 18.39 3.30
N ASN A 22 13.47 18.71 3.93
CA ASN A 22 14.52 19.56 3.36
C ASN A 22 15.62 18.75 2.65
N ASP A 23 15.57 17.41 2.75
CA ASP A 23 16.47 16.51 2.03
C ASP A 23 15.71 15.89 0.85
N GLU A 24 15.87 16.50 -0.32
CA GLU A 24 15.20 16.09 -1.56
C GLU A 24 15.49 14.62 -1.91
N THR A 25 16.69 14.13 -1.60
CA THR A 25 17.11 12.77 -1.94
C THR A 25 16.42 11.75 -1.03
N ALA A 26 16.47 11.99 0.28
CA ALA A 26 15.82 11.14 1.26
C ALA A 26 14.30 11.16 1.14
N PHE A 27 13.73 12.33 0.85
CA PHE A 27 12.29 12.51 0.65
C PHE A 27 11.80 11.75 -0.59
N SER A 28 12.48 11.91 -1.73
CA SER A 28 12.09 11.26 -2.98
C SER A 28 12.13 9.73 -2.86
N GLN A 29 13.19 9.18 -2.24
CA GLN A 29 13.31 7.74 -2.01
C GLN A 29 12.20 7.18 -1.10
N ALA A 30 11.92 7.84 0.03
CA ALA A 30 10.86 7.39 0.94
C ALA A 30 9.46 7.51 0.30
N LEU A 31 9.25 8.52 -0.55
CA LEU A 31 7.99 8.70 -1.29
C LEU A 31 7.79 7.60 -2.33
N GLU A 32 8.85 7.21 -3.05
CA GLU A 32 8.82 6.12 -4.01
C GLU A 32 8.46 4.78 -3.35
N VAL A 33 9.05 4.49 -2.18
CA VAL A 33 8.70 3.31 -1.37
C VAL A 33 7.24 3.35 -0.92
N LEU A 34 6.73 4.50 -0.47
CA LEU A 34 5.34 4.64 -0.06
C LEU A 34 4.35 4.45 -1.25
N LEU A 35 4.70 4.97 -2.43
CA LEU A 35 3.87 4.88 -3.62
C LEU A 35 3.87 3.48 -4.26
N SER A 36 5.03 2.82 -4.29
CA SER A 36 5.17 1.44 -4.80
C SER A 36 4.31 0.44 -4.00
N ARG A 37 4.24 0.58 -2.68
CA ARG A 37 3.35 -0.23 -1.82
C ARG A 37 1.86 -0.03 -2.09
N LYS A 38 1.47 1.16 -2.55
CA LYS A 38 0.06 1.50 -2.77
C LYS A 38 -0.48 1.02 -4.12
N LYS A 39 0.36 0.36 -4.93
CA LYS A 39 0.06 0.07 -6.32
C LYS A 39 -0.84 -1.15 -6.52
N ASP A 40 -0.90 -2.08 -5.57
CA ASP A 40 -1.59 -3.37 -5.74
C ASP A 40 -2.94 -3.47 -5.02
N GLY A 41 -3.68 -2.37 -4.97
CA GLY A 41 -5.10 -2.44 -4.66
C GLY A 41 -5.89 -2.76 -5.93
N PHE A 42 -6.10 -4.05 -6.23
CA PHE A 42 -7.07 -4.44 -7.26
C PHE A 42 -8.40 -3.77 -6.92
N LYS A 43 -8.82 -2.80 -7.73
CA LYS A 43 -10.06 -2.05 -7.47
C LYS A 43 -11.22 -2.89 -7.98
N TYR A 44 -11.90 -3.57 -7.07
CA TYR A 44 -13.16 -4.20 -7.40
C TYR A 44 -14.19 -3.14 -7.84
N PRO A 45 -15.09 -3.46 -8.77
CA PRO A 45 -16.23 -2.62 -9.11
C PRO A 45 -17.04 -2.25 -7.86
N ALA A 46 -17.94 -1.26 -7.97
CA ALA A 46 -18.82 -0.93 -6.86
C ALA A 46 -19.69 -2.17 -6.51
N PRO A 47 -19.93 -2.48 -5.22
CA PRO A 47 -20.77 -3.61 -4.83
C PRO A 47 -22.19 -3.54 -5.42
N GLN A 48 -22.67 -2.33 -5.69
CA GLN A 48 -23.98 -2.07 -6.33
C GLN A 48 -24.04 -2.52 -7.79
N SER A 49 -22.89 -2.69 -8.45
CA SER A 49 -22.77 -3.17 -9.83
C SER A 49 -22.37 -4.64 -9.93
N MET A 50 -22.25 -5.34 -8.80
CA MET A 50 -21.89 -6.76 -8.75
C MET A 50 -23.04 -7.58 -8.17
N THR A 51 -23.11 -8.84 -8.58
CA THR A 51 -24.02 -9.81 -7.97
C THR A 51 -23.50 -10.22 -6.59
N TYR A 52 -24.41 -10.74 -5.75
CA TYR A 52 -24.04 -11.22 -4.41
C TYR A 52 -22.98 -12.34 -4.47
N GLU A 53 -23.07 -13.22 -5.47
CA GLU A 53 -22.16 -14.34 -5.68
C GLU A 53 -20.74 -13.88 -6.05
N GLU A 54 -20.61 -12.85 -6.88
CA GLU A 54 -19.32 -12.25 -7.25
C GLU A 54 -18.65 -11.59 -6.04
N VAL A 55 -19.43 -10.89 -5.23
CA VAL A 55 -18.96 -10.26 -3.98
C VAL A 55 -18.48 -11.34 -3.00
N GLU A 56 -19.26 -12.40 -2.80
CA GLU A 56 -18.90 -13.51 -1.92
C GLU A 56 -17.60 -14.20 -2.37
N ALA A 57 -17.43 -14.42 -3.68
CA ALA A 57 -16.22 -15.00 -4.24
C ALA A 57 -14.98 -14.13 -3.99
N ILE A 58 -15.11 -12.81 -4.10
CA ILE A 58 -14.02 -11.86 -3.80
C ILE A 58 -13.62 -11.94 -2.32
N PHE A 59 -14.58 -11.94 -1.41
CA PHE A 59 -14.30 -12.05 0.03
C PHE A 59 -13.65 -13.39 0.38
N LYS A 60 -14.15 -14.51 -0.16
CA LYS A 60 -13.56 -15.84 0.01
C LYS A 60 -12.14 -15.92 -0.54
N PHE A 61 -11.89 -15.32 -1.71
CA PHE A 61 -10.57 -15.25 -2.31
C PHE A 61 -9.59 -14.50 -1.39
N LYS A 62 -9.99 -13.32 -0.89
CA LYS A 62 -9.15 -12.52 0.03
C LYS A 62 -8.89 -13.22 1.37
N LEU A 63 -9.90 -13.87 1.96
CA LEU A 63 -9.75 -14.64 3.19
C LEU A 63 -8.78 -15.83 3.07
N ASN A 64 -8.63 -16.39 1.87
CA ASN A 64 -7.70 -17.48 1.60
C ASN A 64 -6.31 -17.01 1.15
N GLU A 65 -6.16 -15.75 0.73
CA GLU A 65 -4.87 -15.13 0.39
C GLU A 65 -4.05 -14.78 1.65
N ASP A 66 -4.72 -14.57 2.79
CA ASP A 66 -4.12 -14.19 4.07
C ASP A 66 -3.77 -15.40 5.00
N ASN A 67 -3.87 -16.64 4.51
CA ASN A 67 -3.37 -17.86 5.18
C ASN A 67 -2.10 -18.39 4.51
#